data_AF-A0A947B745-F1
#
_entry.id   AF-A0A947B745-F1
#
_cell.length_a   1.000
_cell.length_b   1.000
_cell.length_c   1.000
_cell.angle_alpha   90.00
_cell.angle_beta   90.00
_cell.angle_gamma   90.00
#
_symmetry.space_group_name_H-M   'P 1'
#
loop_
_entity.id
_entity.type
_entity.pdbx_description
1 polymer ?
#
loop_
_entity_poly.entity_id
_entity_poly.type
_entity_poly.pdbx_seq_one_letter_code
_entity_poly.pdbx_strand_id
1 'polypeptide(L)'
;MIQKRCGLIIVLALALTALPTVTFAKRAEIRGDYCYEYGDSESLMAAKEISYAMALRKAIERHKTFVASTSIVDDFQLRKDLVETIVSGYVEDIKIAKQNIVGRKVCTELTGHVNPEAVRDIIAKKIKIVSEHRKNEFGGIVSNLYLKVINYRIDTDSGGNKLLRVFYQIKQSPPPGGTRMAVFCFDEHGNPVQTSFCDIVASSSFTGAFGEQTCVIPSAAVSINIRF
;
A
#
# COMPACT_ATOMS: atom_id res chain seq x y z
N MET A 1 11.44 -51.31 -61.18
CA MET A 1 12.03 -52.02 -60.03
C MET A 1 12.18 -51.05 -58.86
N ILE A 2 11.75 -51.49 -57.68
CA ILE A 2 11.75 -50.79 -56.39
C ILE A 2 13.14 -50.92 -55.73
N GLN A 3 13.65 -49.86 -55.09
CA GLN A 3 14.49 -49.87 -53.85
C GLN A 3 14.74 -48.39 -53.42
N LYS A 4 14.07 -47.80 -52.41
CA LYS A 4 14.49 -47.63 -50.98
C LYS A 4 15.99 -47.29 -50.82
N ARG A 5 16.49 -46.30 -50.06
CA ARG A 5 15.97 -45.44 -48.96
C ARG A 5 17.09 -44.43 -48.56
N CYS A 6 16.68 -43.34 -47.90
CA CYS A 6 17.37 -42.58 -46.82
C CYS A 6 18.49 -41.56 -47.12
N GLY A 7 18.29 -40.35 -46.54
CA GLY A 7 19.30 -39.31 -46.27
C GLY A 7 18.71 -37.90 -46.48
N LEU A 8 17.94 -37.33 -45.53
CA LEU A 8 18.38 -36.27 -44.60
C LEU A 8 19.10 -35.12 -45.35
N ILE A 9 18.60 -33.88 -45.43
CA ILE A 9 18.63 -32.88 -44.36
C ILE A 9 17.62 -31.74 -44.66
N ILE A 10 16.92 -31.38 -43.59
CA ILE A 10 15.97 -30.28 -43.41
C ILE A 10 16.74 -28.96 -43.32
N VAL A 11 16.37 -27.92 -44.08
CA VAL A 11 16.38 -26.52 -43.59
C VAL A 11 15.25 -25.75 -44.27
N LEU A 12 14.05 -25.83 -43.68
CA LEU A 12 12.99 -24.86 -43.92
C LEU A 12 13.28 -23.68 -43.00
N ALA A 13 13.91 -22.62 -43.53
CA ALA A 13 14.14 -21.39 -42.79
C ALA A 13 12.81 -20.63 -42.64
N LEU A 14 12.00 -21.08 -41.68
CA LEU A 14 10.84 -20.35 -41.19
C LEU A 14 11.36 -19.25 -40.25
N ALA A 15 11.71 -18.10 -40.80
CA ALA A 15 11.95 -16.89 -40.01
C ALA A 15 10.60 -16.43 -39.43
N LEU A 16 10.18 -17.08 -38.35
CA LEU A 16 9.07 -16.67 -37.52
C LEU A 16 9.54 -15.44 -36.74
N THR A 17 9.40 -14.27 -37.36
CA THR A 17 9.62 -12.98 -36.69
C THR A 17 8.61 -12.89 -35.54
N ALA A 18 9.07 -13.14 -34.32
CA ALA A 18 8.34 -12.84 -33.11
C ALA A 18 8.13 -11.33 -33.04
N LEU A 19 6.99 -10.86 -33.55
CA LEU A 19 6.51 -9.52 -33.24
C LEU A 19 6.27 -9.50 -31.72
N PRO A 20 6.90 -8.58 -30.96
CA PRO A 20 6.57 -8.42 -29.56
C PRO A 20 5.10 -8.00 -29.50
N THR A 21 4.23 -8.89 -29.03
CA THR A 21 2.86 -8.53 -28.69
C THR A 21 2.94 -7.55 -27.54
N VAL A 22 2.81 -6.27 -27.85
CA VAL A 22 2.64 -5.22 -26.85
C VAL A 22 1.27 -5.48 -26.22
N THR A 23 1.23 -6.24 -25.14
CA THR A 23 0.04 -6.39 -24.31
C THR A 23 -0.27 -5.02 -23.72
N PHE A 24 -1.13 -4.26 -24.39
CA PHE A 24 -1.76 -3.10 -23.78
C PHE A 24 -2.53 -3.60 -22.56
N ALA A 25 -2.07 -3.22 -21.37
CA ALA A 25 -2.80 -3.48 -20.15
C ALA A 25 -4.22 -2.94 -20.30
N LYS A 26 -5.20 -3.84 -20.35
CA LYS A 26 -6.59 -3.50 -20.62
C LYS A 26 -7.15 -2.73 -19.43
N ARG A 27 -7.16 -1.40 -19.52
CA ARG A 27 -7.81 -0.52 -18.53
C ARG A 27 -9.29 -0.90 -18.39
N ALA A 28 -9.75 -1.05 -17.16
CA ALA A 28 -11.13 -1.35 -16.82
C ALA A 28 -11.76 -0.16 -16.12
N GLU A 29 -12.95 0.24 -16.57
CA GLU A 29 -13.72 1.30 -15.92
C GLU A 29 -14.23 0.83 -14.54
N ILE A 30 -14.18 1.73 -13.57
CA ILE A 30 -14.82 1.61 -12.27
C ILE A 30 -15.87 2.70 -12.12
N ARG A 31 -16.96 2.39 -11.41
CA ARG A 31 -18.04 3.35 -11.13
C ARG A 31 -18.41 3.31 -9.66
N GLY A 32 -18.52 4.48 -9.06
CA GLY A 32 -18.84 4.68 -7.65
C GLY A 32 -19.95 5.69 -7.45
N ASP A 33 -20.75 5.50 -6.41
CA ASP A 33 -21.84 6.39 -6.03
C ASP A 33 -21.96 6.47 -4.50
N TYR A 34 -22.05 7.67 -3.93
CA TYR A 34 -22.27 7.82 -2.49
C TYR A 34 -22.95 9.13 -2.12
N CYS A 35 -23.90 9.05 -1.18
CA CYS A 35 -24.56 10.21 -0.60
C CYS A 35 -24.12 10.40 0.86
N TYR A 36 -23.64 11.60 1.17
CA TYR A 36 -23.28 12.03 2.52
C TYR A 36 -24.26 13.09 3.00
N GLU A 37 -24.76 12.95 4.22
CA GLU A 37 -25.58 13.95 4.90
C GLU A 37 -24.73 14.58 6.01
N TYR A 38 -24.56 15.90 5.98
CA TYR A 38 -23.64 16.62 6.85
C TYR A 38 -24.38 17.45 7.91
N GLY A 39 -23.76 17.57 9.09
CA GLY A 39 -24.30 18.31 10.23
C GLY A 39 -24.00 19.82 10.16
N ASP A 40 -24.56 20.57 11.10
CA ASP A 40 -24.43 22.04 11.16
C ASP A 40 -22.99 22.50 11.49
N SER A 41 -22.17 21.61 12.06
CA SER A 41 -20.75 21.84 12.35
C SER A 41 -19.81 21.53 11.18
N GLU A 42 -20.32 21.00 10.07
CA GLU A 42 -19.52 20.59 8.92
C GLU A 42 -19.71 21.54 7.73
N SER A 43 -18.64 21.81 7.00
CA SER A 43 -18.72 22.63 5.80
C SER A 43 -19.23 21.81 4.60
N LEU A 44 -19.92 22.48 3.66
CA LEU A 44 -20.30 21.87 2.39
C LEU A 44 -19.09 21.32 1.62
N MET A 45 -17.92 21.96 1.74
CA MET A 45 -16.68 21.46 1.11
C MET A 45 -16.25 20.13 1.71
N ALA A 46 -16.21 20.02 3.03
CA ALA A 46 -15.91 18.75 3.71
C ALA A 46 -16.92 17.66 3.31
N ALA A 47 -18.21 18.00 3.23
CA ALA A 47 -19.25 17.06 2.80
C ALA A 47 -19.05 16.56 1.36
N LYS A 48 -18.60 17.42 0.44
CA LYS A 48 -18.26 17.03 -0.93
C LYS A 48 -17.05 16.11 -0.98
N GLU A 49 -16.00 16.41 -0.22
CA GLU A 49 -14.79 15.58 -0.14
C GLU A 49 -15.11 14.19 0.41
N ILE A 50 -15.92 14.11 1.48
CA ILE A 50 -16.36 12.83 2.06
C ILE A 50 -17.20 12.04 1.05
N SER A 51 -18.20 12.67 0.43
CA SER A 51 -19.04 12.04 -0.58
C SER A 51 -18.21 11.49 -1.75
N TYR A 52 -17.23 12.26 -2.23
CA TYR A 52 -16.30 11.86 -3.28
C TYR A 52 -15.42 10.67 -2.85
N ALA A 53 -14.77 10.76 -1.70
CA ALA A 53 -13.88 9.71 -1.20
C ALA A 53 -14.62 8.38 -0.99
N MET A 54 -15.84 8.44 -0.45
CA MET A 54 -16.68 7.26 -0.25
C MET A 54 -17.20 6.67 -1.55
N ALA A 55 -17.55 7.51 -2.54
CA ALA A 55 -17.92 7.02 -3.86
C ALA A 55 -16.74 6.27 -4.52
N LEU A 56 -15.53 6.81 -4.41
CA LEU A 56 -14.32 6.20 -4.98
C LEU A 56 -13.95 4.89 -4.29
N ARG A 57 -14.03 4.85 -2.96
CA ARG A 57 -13.88 3.63 -2.17
C ARG A 57 -14.86 2.54 -2.64
N LYS A 58 -16.14 2.88 -2.75
CA LYS A 58 -17.20 1.95 -3.18
C LYS A 58 -17.00 1.44 -4.61
N ALA A 59 -16.43 2.28 -5.49
CA ALA A 59 -16.07 1.88 -6.85
C ALA A 59 -15.05 0.73 -6.87
N ILE A 60 -14.03 0.80 -6.01
CA ILE A 60 -13.02 -0.25 -5.85
C ILE A 60 -13.60 -1.48 -5.17
N GLU A 61 -14.34 -1.32 -4.07
CA GLU A 61 -14.92 -2.45 -3.33
C GLU A 61 -15.88 -3.30 -4.16
N ARG A 62 -16.47 -2.72 -5.21
CA ARG A 62 -17.34 -3.41 -6.17
C ARG A 62 -16.63 -3.90 -7.44
N HIS A 63 -15.38 -3.50 -7.67
CA HIS A 63 -14.65 -3.89 -8.86
C HIS A 63 -14.33 -5.38 -8.83
N LYS A 64 -14.63 -6.10 -9.94
CA LYS A 64 -14.56 -7.57 -10.01
C LYS A 64 -13.21 -8.14 -9.56
N THR A 65 -12.10 -7.51 -9.98
CA THR A 65 -10.76 -7.97 -9.63
C THR A 65 -10.48 -7.82 -8.13
N PHE A 66 -10.95 -6.73 -7.52
CA PHE A 66 -10.82 -6.52 -6.08
C PHE A 66 -11.60 -7.59 -5.34
N VAL A 67 -12.89 -7.75 -5.66
CA VAL A 67 -13.77 -8.74 -5.03
C VAL A 67 -13.18 -10.15 -5.12
N ALA A 68 -12.73 -10.57 -6.32
CA ALA A 68 -12.15 -11.89 -6.54
C ALA A 68 -10.83 -12.09 -5.78
N SER A 69 -9.97 -11.07 -5.73
CA SER A 69 -8.65 -11.17 -5.10
C SER A 69 -8.72 -11.05 -3.57
N THR A 70 -9.82 -10.54 -3.01
CA THR A 70 -10.03 -10.40 -1.56
C THR A 70 -11.08 -11.34 -0.99
N SER A 71 -11.62 -12.29 -1.77
CA SER A 71 -12.73 -13.15 -1.32
C SER A 71 -12.37 -14.07 -0.15
N ILE A 72 -11.08 -14.37 0.01
CA ILE A 72 -10.53 -15.20 1.09
C ILE A 72 -9.85 -14.38 2.20
N VAL A 73 -9.98 -13.04 2.16
CA VAL A 73 -9.38 -12.13 3.14
C VAL A 73 -10.43 -11.74 4.16
N ASP A 74 -10.42 -12.43 5.32
CA ASP A 74 -11.34 -12.16 6.43
C ASP A 74 -10.93 -10.95 7.29
N ASP A 75 -9.72 -10.43 7.08
CA ASP A 75 -9.20 -9.28 7.82
C ASP A 75 -9.77 -7.96 7.27
N PHE A 76 -10.69 -7.36 8.03
CA PHE A 76 -11.36 -6.12 7.67
C PHE A 76 -10.41 -4.92 7.57
N GLN A 77 -9.37 -4.87 8.41
CA GLN A 77 -8.38 -3.77 8.37
C GLN A 77 -7.52 -3.90 7.12
N LEU A 78 -7.03 -5.11 6.83
CA LEU A 78 -6.28 -5.36 5.59
C LEU A 78 -7.10 -5.01 4.36
N ARG A 79 -8.39 -5.37 4.34
CA ARG A 79 -9.28 -5.04 3.23
C ARG A 79 -9.44 -3.53 3.07
N LYS A 80 -9.57 -2.77 4.16
CA LYS A 80 -9.61 -1.30 4.13
C LYS A 80 -8.30 -0.71 3.58
N ASP A 81 -7.16 -1.16 4.08
CA ASP A 81 -5.84 -0.69 3.65
C ASP A 81 -5.58 -0.97 2.17
N LEU A 82 -6.04 -2.11 1.66
CA LEU A 82 -5.99 -2.47 0.25
C LEU A 82 -6.77 -1.45 -0.59
N VAL A 83 -7.99 -1.09 -0.18
CA VAL A 83 -8.79 -0.10 -0.91
C VAL A 83 -8.10 1.26 -0.93
N GLU A 84 -7.60 1.74 0.21
CA GLU A 84 -6.90 3.03 0.29
C GLU A 84 -5.64 3.06 -0.60
N THR A 85 -4.90 1.96 -0.64
CA THR A 85 -3.72 1.82 -1.51
C THR A 85 -4.10 1.90 -2.99
N ILE A 86 -5.16 1.21 -3.38
CA ILE A 86 -5.62 1.20 -4.78
C ILE A 86 -6.12 2.59 -5.17
N VAL A 87 -6.95 3.22 -4.32
CA VAL A 87 -7.51 4.56 -4.56
C VAL A 87 -6.41 5.62 -4.75
N SER A 88 -5.33 5.54 -3.98
CA SER A 88 -4.26 6.55 -4.00
C SER A 88 -3.24 6.41 -5.13
N GLY A 89 -3.08 5.21 -5.71
CA GLY A 89 -2.00 4.96 -6.67
C GLY A 89 -2.34 4.15 -7.91
N TYR A 90 -3.55 3.60 -8.02
CA TYR A 90 -3.92 2.66 -9.09
C TYR A 90 -5.22 3.02 -9.80
N VAL A 91 -5.86 4.13 -9.41
CA VAL A 91 -7.01 4.70 -10.11
C VAL A 91 -6.57 5.90 -10.93
N GLU A 92 -6.87 5.85 -12.22
CA GLU A 92 -6.56 6.87 -13.20
C GLU A 92 -7.85 7.49 -13.77
N ASP A 93 -7.73 8.65 -14.40
CA ASP A 93 -8.80 9.29 -15.18
C ASP A 93 -10.13 9.45 -14.41
N ILE A 94 -10.05 9.78 -13.12
CA ILE A 94 -11.24 9.96 -12.27
C ILE A 94 -12.03 11.18 -12.73
N LYS A 95 -13.34 10.99 -12.93
CA LYS A 95 -14.28 12.03 -13.34
C LYS A 95 -15.53 11.96 -12.49
N ILE A 96 -15.99 13.11 -11.98
CA ILE A 96 -17.31 13.22 -11.36
C ILE A 96 -18.34 13.22 -12.48
N ALA A 97 -19.09 12.12 -12.61
CA ALA A 97 -20.16 11.97 -13.59
C ALA A 97 -21.40 12.79 -13.20
N LYS A 98 -21.66 12.90 -11.89
CA LYS A 98 -22.78 13.67 -11.35
C LYS A 98 -22.51 14.09 -9.92
N GLN A 99 -22.87 15.32 -9.55
CA GLN A 99 -22.90 15.75 -8.16
C GLN A 99 -24.20 16.52 -7.89
N ASN A 100 -25.01 16.01 -6.98
CA ASN A 100 -26.28 16.61 -6.57
C ASN A 100 -26.18 17.07 -5.12
N ILE A 101 -26.69 18.27 -4.84
CA ILE A 101 -26.75 18.84 -3.49
C ILE A 101 -28.21 19.21 -3.22
N VAL A 102 -28.82 18.58 -2.21
CA VAL A 102 -30.20 18.85 -1.82
C VAL A 102 -30.24 18.99 -0.30
N GLY A 103 -30.52 20.22 0.19
CA GLY A 103 -30.44 20.52 1.62
C GLY A 103 -29.04 20.23 2.18
N ARG A 104 -28.97 19.42 3.24
CA ARG A 104 -27.72 18.97 3.87
C ARG A 104 -27.16 17.66 3.30
N LYS A 105 -27.60 17.25 2.11
CA LYS A 105 -27.19 16.00 1.47
C LYS A 105 -26.42 16.25 0.19
N VAL A 106 -25.22 15.67 0.09
CA VAL A 106 -24.37 15.67 -1.10
C VAL A 106 -24.27 14.26 -1.65
N CYS A 107 -24.71 14.06 -2.89
CA CYS A 107 -24.59 12.79 -3.61
C CYS A 107 -23.61 12.94 -4.76
N THR A 108 -22.57 12.10 -4.79
CA THR A 108 -21.55 12.08 -5.85
C THR A 108 -21.60 10.74 -6.58
N GLU A 109 -21.64 10.79 -7.91
CA GLU A 109 -21.37 9.67 -8.80
C GLU A 109 -20.10 9.96 -9.58
N LEU A 110 -19.21 8.98 -9.69
CA LEU A 110 -17.94 9.10 -10.38
C LEU A 110 -17.61 7.85 -11.21
N THR A 111 -16.75 8.07 -12.19
CA THR A 111 -16.13 7.04 -13.02
C THR A 111 -14.61 7.18 -12.92
N GLY A 112 -13.88 6.09 -13.09
CA GLY A 112 -12.43 6.10 -13.19
C GLY A 112 -11.95 4.85 -13.92
N HIS A 113 -10.65 4.69 -14.08
CA HIS A 113 -10.06 3.51 -14.70
C HIS A 113 -9.01 2.88 -13.79
N VAL A 114 -8.92 1.56 -13.83
CA VAL A 114 -7.86 0.79 -13.16
C VAL A 114 -7.24 -0.18 -14.15
N ASN A 115 -5.98 -0.53 -13.96
CA ASN A 115 -5.41 -1.71 -14.60
C ASN A 115 -5.72 -2.94 -13.72
N PRO A 116 -6.56 -3.89 -14.17
CA PRO A 116 -6.89 -5.08 -13.39
C PRO A 116 -5.66 -5.90 -12.97
N GLU A 117 -4.65 -6.00 -13.83
CA GLU A 117 -3.44 -6.77 -13.51
C GLU A 117 -2.66 -6.09 -12.39
N ALA A 118 -2.43 -4.78 -12.50
CA ALA A 118 -1.75 -4.02 -11.45
C ALA A 118 -2.50 -4.08 -10.10
N VAL A 119 -3.85 -4.02 -10.14
CA VAL A 119 -4.69 -4.18 -8.94
C VAL A 119 -4.54 -5.57 -8.33
N ARG A 120 -4.59 -6.62 -9.14
CA ARG A 120 -4.37 -8.00 -8.67
C ARG A 120 -2.99 -8.16 -8.05
N ASP A 121 -1.96 -7.62 -8.70
CA ASP A 121 -0.57 -7.76 -8.27
C ASP A 121 -0.31 -7.03 -6.95
N ILE A 122 -0.84 -5.81 -6.76
CA ILE A 122 -0.70 -5.09 -5.49
C ILE A 122 -1.47 -5.78 -4.35
N ILE A 123 -2.65 -6.34 -4.63
CA ILE A 123 -3.41 -7.12 -3.64
C ILE A 123 -2.63 -8.37 -3.25
N ALA A 124 -2.17 -9.16 -4.23
CA ALA A 124 -1.39 -10.37 -3.98
C ALA A 124 -0.10 -10.05 -3.20
N LYS A 125 0.61 -8.99 -3.58
CA LYS A 125 1.82 -8.52 -2.87
C LYS A 125 1.51 -8.14 -1.42
N LYS A 126 0.45 -7.36 -1.17
CA LYS A 126 0.07 -6.95 0.19
C LYS A 126 -0.40 -8.12 1.05
N ILE A 127 -1.21 -9.03 0.49
CA ILE A 127 -1.61 -10.26 1.19
C ILE A 127 -0.39 -11.11 1.50
N LYS A 128 0.51 -11.31 0.53
CA LYS A 128 1.75 -12.07 0.71
C LYS A 128 2.59 -11.49 1.84
N ILE A 129 2.89 -10.18 1.81
CA ILE A 129 3.61 -9.47 2.88
C ILE A 129 2.93 -9.72 4.23
N VAL A 130 1.61 -9.49 4.34
CA VAL A 130 0.88 -9.69 5.61
C VAL A 130 0.81 -11.15 6.03
N SER A 131 0.77 -12.10 5.11
CA SER A 131 0.70 -13.54 5.40
C SER A 131 2.05 -14.14 5.79
N GLU A 132 3.14 -13.73 5.13
CA GLU A 132 4.52 -14.06 5.49
C GLU A 132 4.88 -13.42 6.83
N HIS A 133 4.37 -12.20 7.06
CA HIS A 133 4.41 -11.55 8.35
C HIS A 133 3.41 -12.15 9.37
N ARG A 134 2.40 -12.94 8.99
CA ARG A 134 1.55 -13.66 9.97
C ARG A 134 2.14 -15.00 10.42
N LYS A 135 3.08 -15.59 9.65
CA LYS A 135 3.89 -16.72 10.11
C LYS A 135 5.03 -16.30 11.06
N ASN A 136 5.41 -15.03 11.03
CA ASN A 136 6.31 -14.38 11.99
C ASN A 136 5.75 -12.97 12.27
N GLU A 137 4.75 -12.86 13.16
CA GLU A 137 3.93 -11.66 13.47
C GLU A 137 4.44 -10.28 12.98
N PHE A 138 3.92 -9.65 11.93
CA PHE A 138 4.22 -8.23 11.68
C PHE A 138 3.08 -7.51 10.93
N GLY A 139 2.45 -6.55 11.60
CA GLY A 139 1.52 -5.58 11.01
C GLY A 139 2.17 -4.19 10.98
N GLY A 140 1.86 -3.39 9.96
CA GLY A 140 2.24 -1.98 9.88
C GLY A 140 1.67 -1.13 11.02
N ILE A 141 2.13 0.13 11.11
CA ILE A 141 1.77 1.09 12.18
C ILE A 141 2.01 0.48 13.56
N VAL A 142 3.30 0.36 13.91
CA VAL A 142 3.70 -0.13 15.21
C VAL A 142 3.26 0.87 16.26
N SER A 143 2.45 0.43 17.20
CA SER A 143 2.01 1.24 18.34
C SER A 143 2.20 0.41 19.58
N ASN A 144 2.67 1.06 20.65
CA ASN A 144 2.60 0.49 21.98
C ASN A 144 1.64 1.31 22.84
N LEU A 145 1.72 1.12 24.15
CA LEU A 145 0.93 1.87 25.11
C LEU A 145 1.20 3.39 25.00
N TYR A 146 2.46 3.78 24.78
CA TYR A 146 2.94 5.17 24.85
C TYR A 146 2.93 5.92 23.53
N LEU A 147 3.29 5.27 22.43
CA LEU A 147 3.53 5.89 21.13
C LEU A 147 2.81 5.13 20.00
N LYS A 148 2.60 5.84 18.90
CA LYS A 148 2.16 5.30 17.61
C LYS A 148 3.11 5.80 16.54
N VAL A 149 3.81 4.90 15.85
CA VAL A 149 4.59 5.25 14.66
C VAL A 149 3.63 5.58 13.54
N ILE A 150 3.70 6.81 13.03
CA ILE A 150 2.83 7.33 11.97
C ILE A 150 3.46 7.08 10.60
N ASN A 151 4.77 7.34 10.48
CA ASN A 151 5.51 7.18 9.24
C ASN A 151 7.00 6.99 9.55
N TYR A 152 7.77 6.50 8.57
CA TYR A 152 9.22 6.50 8.64
C TYR A 152 9.84 6.77 7.26
N ARG A 153 11.09 7.19 7.26
CA ARG A 153 11.92 7.36 6.06
C ARG A 153 13.31 6.81 6.33
N ILE A 154 13.95 6.27 5.29
CA ILE A 154 15.34 5.86 5.34
C ILE A 154 16.14 6.82 4.47
N ASP A 155 17.02 7.59 5.10
CA ASP A 155 17.98 8.45 4.43
C ASP A 155 19.37 7.79 4.43
N THR A 156 20.29 8.34 3.65
CA THR A 156 21.71 7.99 3.71
C THR A 156 22.48 9.25 4.09
N ASP A 157 23.31 9.17 5.14
CA ASP A 157 24.14 10.30 5.55
C ASP A 157 25.35 10.48 4.62
N SER A 158 26.08 11.58 4.80
CA SER A 158 27.27 11.89 4.01
C SER A 158 28.41 10.85 4.16
N GLY A 159 28.35 10.00 5.18
CA GLY A 159 29.28 8.91 5.44
C GLY A 159 28.82 7.55 4.88
N GLY A 160 27.67 7.49 4.20
CA GLY A 160 27.10 6.26 3.66
C GLY A 160 26.33 5.41 4.67
N ASN A 161 26.08 5.90 5.89
CA ASN A 161 25.27 5.20 6.87
C ASN A 161 23.78 5.41 6.55
N LYS A 162 22.98 4.36 6.74
CA LYS A 162 21.53 4.46 6.61
C LYS A 162 20.92 5.00 7.90
N LEU A 163 20.12 6.05 7.79
CA LEU A 163 19.42 6.71 8.89
C LEU A 163 17.92 6.45 8.77
N LEU A 164 17.35 5.79 9.76
CA LEU A 164 15.91 5.64 9.91
C LEU A 164 15.36 6.85 10.67
N ARG A 165 14.57 7.69 10.00
CA ARG A 165 13.75 8.74 10.62
C ARG A 165 12.35 8.22 10.88
N VAL A 166 11.90 8.29 12.12
CA VAL A 166 10.57 7.83 12.55
C VAL A 166 9.75 8.99 13.06
N PHE A 167 8.59 9.18 12.44
CA PHE A 167 7.56 10.13 12.87
C PHE A 167 6.56 9.40 13.75
N TYR A 168 6.33 9.91 14.96
CA TYR A 168 5.44 9.28 15.93
C TYR A 168 4.47 10.27 16.56
N GLN A 169 3.37 9.73 17.06
CA GLN A 169 2.41 10.44 17.90
C GLN A 169 2.45 9.86 19.31
N ILE A 170 2.46 10.74 20.31
CA ILE A 170 2.40 10.36 21.72
C ILE A 170 0.95 10.07 22.09
N LYS A 171 0.68 8.86 22.57
CA LYS A 171 -0.60 8.44 23.14
C LYS A 171 -0.69 8.73 24.64
N GLN A 172 0.44 8.64 25.34
CA GLN A 172 0.59 8.97 26.75
C GLN A 172 2.07 9.19 27.06
N SER A 173 2.38 9.89 28.16
CA SER A 173 3.75 10.14 28.57
C SER A 173 4.54 8.83 28.73
N PRO A 174 5.66 8.64 28.00
CA PRO A 174 6.52 7.47 28.18
C PRO A 174 7.20 7.46 29.56
N PRO A 175 7.65 6.29 30.04
CA PRO A 175 8.39 6.20 31.29
C PRO A 175 9.73 6.95 31.21
N PRO A 176 10.36 7.28 32.35
CA PRO A 176 11.71 7.81 32.38
C PRO A 176 12.67 6.89 31.60
N GLY A 177 13.38 7.45 30.61
CA GLY A 177 14.23 6.68 29.68
C GLY A 177 13.59 6.40 28.31
N GLY A 178 12.33 6.79 28.09
CA GLY A 178 11.67 6.70 26.79
C GLY A 178 11.10 5.31 26.51
N THR A 179 10.81 5.03 25.24
CA THR A 179 10.38 3.71 24.79
C THR A 179 11.34 3.16 23.76
N ARG A 180 11.73 1.88 23.91
CA ARG A 180 12.67 1.22 23.00
C ARG A 180 11.91 0.64 21.82
N MET A 181 12.43 0.89 20.63
CA MET A 181 11.92 0.38 19.38
C MET A 181 12.97 -0.54 18.75
N ALA A 182 12.65 -1.81 18.53
CA ALA A 182 13.48 -2.75 17.79
C ALA A 182 13.23 -2.59 16.28
N VAL A 183 14.31 -2.58 15.49
CA VAL A 183 14.30 -2.42 14.03
C VAL A 183 15.03 -3.60 13.42
N PHE A 184 14.27 -4.60 12.98
CA PHE A 184 14.77 -5.77 12.27
C PHE A 184 15.10 -5.38 10.83
N CYS A 185 16.35 -5.54 10.41
CA CYS A 185 16.80 -5.14 9.08
C CYS A 185 17.03 -6.34 8.17
N PHE A 186 16.65 -6.23 6.91
CA PHE A 186 16.77 -7.28 5.91
C PHE A 186 17.49 -6.80 4.65
N ASP A 187 18.24 -7.69 4.00
CA ASP A 187 18.94 -7.43 2.73
C ASP A 187 18.00 -7.47 1.51
N GLU A 188 18.57 -7.33 0.30
CA GLU A 188 17.82 -7.38 -0.98
C GLU A 188 17.14 -8.73 -1.23
N HIS A 189 17.63 -9.80 -0.60
CA HIS A 189 17.08 -11.16 -0.71
C HIS A 189 16.08 -11.47 0.41
N GLY A 190 15.88 -10.55 1.37
CA GLY A 190 15.01 -10.73 2.52
C GLY A 190 15.64 -11.50 3.68
N ASN A 191 16.97 -11.71 3.68
CA ASN A 191 17.65 -12.33 4.81
C ASN A 191 17.87 -11.32 5.94
N PRO A 192 17.78 -11.73 7.21
CA PRO A 192 18.05 -10.85 8.34
C PRO A 192 19.52 -10.45 8.35
N VAL A 193 19.78 -9.15 8.42
CA VAL A 193 21.14 -8.57 8.53
C VAL A 193 21.49 -8.40 10.00
N GLN A 194 20.75 -7.53 10.69
CA GLN A 194 20.96 -7.18 12.08
C GLN A 194 19.71 -6.46 12.62
N THR A 195 19.46 -6.60 13.91
CA THR A 195 18.45 -5.79 14.62
C THR A 195 19.12 -4.54 15.20
N SER A 196 18.65 -3.37 14.81
CA SER A 196 18.99 -2.09 15.45
C SER A 196 17.98 -1.78 16.55
N PHE A 197 18.40 -1.05 17.58
CA PHE A 197 17.49 -0.54 18.61
C PHE A 197 17.49 0.99 18.58
N CYS A 198 16.31 1.57 18.70
CA CYS A 198 16.12 3.00 18.72
C CYS A 198 15.30 3.41 19.94
N ASP A 199 15.91 4.18 20.82
CA ASP A 199 15.26 4.69 22.02
C ASP A 199 14.56 6.01 21.68
N ILE A 200 13.23 6.00 21.71
CA ILE A 200 12.42 7.20 21.49
C ILE A 200 12.20 7.88 22.83
N VAL A 201 12.94 8.97 23.04
CA VAL A 201 12.78 9.84 24.20
C VAL A 201 11.88 11.00 23.78
N ALA A 202 10.60 10.91 24.10
CA ALA A 202 9.69 12.02 23.86
C ALA A 202 10.07 13.22 24.74
N SER A 203 10.47 14.33 24.12
CA SER A 203 10.81 15.58 24.83
C SER A 203 9.58 16.29 25.40
N SER A 204 8.38 15.96 24.91
CA SER A 204 7.11 16.53 25.35
C SER A 204 6.22 15.48 26.05
N SER A 205 5.71 15.81 27.23
CA SER A 205 4.79 14.94 28.00
C SER A 205 3.33 15.02 27.54
N PHE A 206 3.03 15.80 26.49
CA PHE A 206 1.68 16.10 26.06
C PHE A 206 1.09 14.98 25.20
N THR A 207 0.00 14.38 25.66
CA THR A 207 -0.80 13.44 24.88
C THR A 207 -1.28 14.09 23.58
N GLY A 208 -1.07 13.40 22.46
CA GLY A 208 -1.41 13.84 21.11
C GLY A 208 -0.29 14.59 20.38
N ALA A 209 0.80 14.97 21.05
CA ALA A 209 1.93 15.62 20.41
C ALA A 209 2.64 14.69 19.41
N PHE A 210 3.22 15.29 18.37
CA PHE A 210 4.01 14.59 17.37
C PHE A 210 5.51 14.82 17.61
N GLY A 211 6.31 13.80 17.30
CA GLY A 211 7.76 13.88 17.38
C GLY A 211 8.44 13.15 16.22
N GLU A 212 9.73 13.45 16.06
CA GLU A 212 10.63 12.76 15.13
C GLU A 212 11.80 12.18 15.93
N GLN A 213 12.18 10.93 15.64
CA GLN A 213 13.40 10.32 16.16
C GLN A 213 14.22 9.77 15.00
N THR A 214 15.54 9.99 15.04
CA THR A 214 16.46 9.40 14.07
C THR A 214 17.30 8.31 14.72
N CYS A 215 17.51 7.21 14.00
CA CYS A 215 18.27 6.04 14.44
C CYS A 215 19.16 5.55 13.31
N VAL A 216 20.33 4.99 13.63
CA VAL A 216 21.22 4.40 12.63
C VAL A 216 20.83 2.93 12.39
N ILE A 217 20.75 2.52 11.12
CA ILE A 217 20.51 1.14 10.71
C ILE A 217 21.67 0.64 9.83
N PRO A 218 21.88 -0.69 9.72
CA PRO A 218 22.95 -1.24 8.88
C PRO A 218 22.85 -0.76 7.43
N SER A 219 23.97 -0.44 6.81
CA SER A 219 24.03 0.02 5.42
C SER A 219 23.48 -1.01 4.42
N ALA A 220 23.61 -2.30 4.72
CA ALA A 220 23.06 -3.39 3.92
C ALA A 220 21.53 -3.53 4.02
N ALA A 221 20.85 -2.80 4.93
CA ALA A 221 19.40 -2.90 5.12
C ALA A 221 18.64 -2.27 3.94
N VAL A 222 17.90 -3.06 3.18
CA VAL A 222 17.08 -2.62 2.04
C VAL A 222 15.59 -2.61 2.40
N SER A 223 15.20 -3.43 3.37
CA SER A 223 13.90 -3.35 4.01
C SER A 223 14.04 -3.49 5.53
N ILE A 224 13.05 -2.97 6.26
CA ILE A 224 13.06 -2.98 7.72
C ILE A 224 11.70 -3.41 8.27
N ASN A 225 11.74 -3.85 9.51
CA ASN A 225 10.56 -4.09 10.30
C ASN A 225 10.72 -3.57 11.72
N ILE A 226 9.70 -2.88 12.23
CA ILE A 226 9.77 -2.13 13.48
C ILE A 226 8.90 -2.84 14.54
N ARG A 227 9.34 -2.90 15.79
CA ARG A 227 8.55 -3.31 16.97
C ARG A 227 8.87 -2.45 18.18
N PHE A 228 7.98 -2.44 19.17
CA PHE A 228 8.23 -1.95 20.52
C PHE A 228 8.39 -3.10 21.50
#